data_AF-A0A815WC43-F1
#
_entry.id   AF-A0A815WC43-F1
#
_cell.length_a   1.000
_cell.length_b   1.000
_cell.length_c   1.000
_cell.angle_alpha   90.00
_cell.angle_beta   90.00
_cell.angle_gamma   90.00
#
_symmetry.space_group_name_H-M   'P 1'
#
loop_
_entity.id
_entity.type
_entity.pdbx_description
1 polymer ?
#
loop_
_entity_poly.entity_id
_entity_poly.type
_entity_poly.pdbx_seq_one_letter_code
_entity_poly.pdbx_strand_id
1 'polypeptide(L)'
;MFQPAPPPPTILGRYRLLSPTAAVRVSPLCLGAMSIGDEWNEFMGTNSKENSFKILDAFYEAGGNFIDTASNYQNEQSETWLGEWMAKRKNRSQMIIATKFTTGYRSDWKEEPIHVNFAGNSAKCLHESVNASLKKLQTDYIDLLYVHWWDYTCSIAELMQSLNHLVTSGKVIYLGISDTPAWIVAKANQYAREHGLRQFSVYQGLYNAAVRDAEREILPMIRDEGMGFAPWGALGGGKFKTKEQITAMEKEGDKGRSFSGILQGPSKDDQAVTAVLEQIGKSKNVSLTQIALSYVMAKQPYIFPIIGIRKLEHLQDSINALNIRLTKEEIKQIEDAYNFQLGFPHNFIGLNPSQSWGLHFNERYILRITDKSNVFHIGKKIDYEKKVEKYQKDTDAYIELSSDPLLEQFYKVVRLLNDLNSSKQITQRQYKKMMPDQKKIFMKNAPTTGVSKILDLLIRPLFEDAKIFHPNIKFNYEIDSSVSFLDLHIKNQHENSITSVHHRPSAEPSTVQFKSDHPRHIFKIIIKGTLLRAIRYLLALNEFNCE
;
A
#
# COMPACT_ATOMS: atom_id res chain seq x y z
N MET A 1 28.45 -5.63 18.93
CA MET A 1 27.72 -5.44 17.66
C MET A 1 27.48 -6.80 17.04
N PHE A 2 26.24 -7.16 16.73
CA PHE A 2 25.91 -8.42 16.07
C PHE A 2 26.44 -8.39 14.63
N GLN A 3 26.99 -9.50 14.14
CA GLN A 3 27.31 -9.61 12.72
C GLN A 3 26.02 -9.50 11.90
N PRO A 4 26.06 -8.82 10.73
CA PRO A 4 24.91 -8.78 9.84
C PRO A 4 24.54 -10.20 9.41
N ALA A 5 23.24 -10.47 9.30
CA ALA A 5 22.77 -11.75 8.78
C ALA A 5 23.34 -11.98 7.36
N PRO A 6 23.65 -13.23 6.99
CA PRO A 6 24.09 -13.54 5.64
C PRO A 6 23.03 -13.11 4.61
N PRO A 7 23.43 -12.73 3.38
CA PRO A 7 22.48 -12.41 2.33
C PRO A 7 21.58 -13.64 2.05
N PRO A 8 20.30 -13.43 1.67
CA PRO A 8 19.42 -14.54 1.33
C PRO A 8 19.90 -15.28 0.07
N PRO A 9 19.55 -16.56 -0.11
CA PRO A 9 19.96 -17.36 -1.27
C PRO A 9 19.57 -16.74 -2.61
N THR A 10 18.40 -16.11 -2.67
CA THR A 10 17.94 -15.34 -3.83
C THR A 10 17.29 -14.02 -3.39
N ILE A 11 16.95 -13.16 -4.35
CA ILE A 11 16.19 -11.92 -4.10
C ILE A 11 14.79 -12.18 -3.50
N LEU A 12 14.25 -13.39 -3.63
CA LEU A 12 12.98 -13.78 -3.01
C LEU A 12 13.04 -13.70 -1.47
N GLY A 13 14.20 -13.99 -0.87
CA GLY A 13 14.41 -13.86 0.58
C GLY A 13 14.60 -12.43 1.08
N ARG A 14 14.44 -11.40 0.23
CA ARG A 14 14.40 -10.00 0.65
C ARG A 14 12.97 -9.62 1.03
N TYR A 15 12.59 -10.01 2.23
CA TYR A 15 11.22 -9.85 2.73
C TYR A 15 10.78 -8.39 2.84
N ARG A 16 9.47 -8.18 2.69
CA ARG A 16 8.81 -6.88 2.79
C ARG A 16 7.68 -6.96 3.81
N LEU A 17 7.33 -5.83 4.43
CA LEU A 17 6.13 -5.77 5.28
C LEU A 17 4.90 -6.06 4.42
N LEU A 18 3.99 -6.91 4.89
CA LEU A 18 2.78 -7.31 4.17
C LEU A 18 1.87 -6.11 3.89
N SER A 19 1.68 -5.22 4.86
CA SER A 19 0.95 -3.96 4.68
C SER A 19 1.25 -2.98 5.83
N PRO A 20 0.84 -1.71 5.73
CA PRO A 20 0.87 -0.77 6.86
C PRO A 20 0.13 -1.27 8.10
N THR A 21 -0.92 -2.09 7.91
CA THR A 21 -1.75 -2.67 8.99
C THR A 21 -1.26 -4.05 9.45
N ALA A 22 -0.30 -4.67 8.74
CA ALA A 22 0.29 -5.96 9.06
C ALA A 22 1.82 -5.96 8.92
N ALA A 23 2.52 -5.88 10.05
CA ALA A 23 3.98 -5.80 10.11
C ALA A 23 4.71 -7.14 9.86
N VAL A 24 3.99 -8.23 9.57
CA VAL A 24 4.59 -9.51 9.19
C VAL A 24 5.39 -9.36 7.90
N ARG A 25 6.50 -10.08 7.81
CA ARG A 25 7.43 -10.02 6.68
C ARG A 25 7.21 -11.21 5.76
N VAL A 26 6.90 -10.91 4.50
CA VAL A 26 6.61 -11.90 3.46
C VAL A 26 7.59 -11.78 2.29
N SER A 27 7.81 -12.88 1.58
CA SER A 27 8.47 -12.88 0.28
C SER A 27 7.71 -11.99 -0.69
N PRO A 28 8.42 -11.27 -1.59
CA PRO A 28 7.79 -10.33 -2.53
C PRO A 28 6.90 -11.01 -3.58
N LEU A 29 6.97 -12.34 -3.69
CA LEU A 29 6.05 -13.18 -4.44
C LEU A 29 5.34 -14.13 -3.47
N CYS A 30 4.06 -14.40 -3.73
CA CYS A 30 3.27 -15.39 -3.02
C CYS A 30 3.13 -16.65 -3.88
N LEU A 31 3.47 -17.82 -3.35
CA LEU A 31 3.26 -19.08 -4.07
C LEU A 31 1.79 -19.50 -3.95
N GLY A 32 1.08 -19.57 -5.08
CA GLY A 32 -0.28 -20.07 -5.14
C GLY A 32 -0.32 -21.59 -5.16
N ALA A 33 -1.06 -22.18 -4.23
CA ALA A 33 -1.18 -23.61 -4.01
C ALA A 33 -2.41 -24.24 -4.70
N MET A 34 -3.14 -23.49 -5.54
CA MET A 34 -4.30 -24.03 -6.28
C MET A 34 -3.94 -25.22 -7.18
N SER A 35 -2.68 -25.33 -7.62
CA SER A 35 -2.16 -26.47 -8.38
C SER A 35 -1.54 -27.57 -7.53
N ILE A 36 -1.54 -27.46 -6.19
CA ILE A 36 -1.02 -28.50 -5.28
C ILE A 36 -2.15 -29.48 -4.98
N GLY A 37 -2.13 -30.63 -5.64
CA GLY A 37 -3.18 -31.65 -5.61
C GLY A 37 -3.41 -32.26 -7.00
N ASP A 38 -4.14 -33.36 -7.06
CA ASP A 38 -4.44 -34.11 -8.28
C ASP A 38 -5.95 -34.36 -8.52
N GLU A 39 -6.83 -33.79 -7.71
CA GLU A 39 -8.29 -33.96 -7.86
C GLU A 39 -8.87 -33.14 -9.01
N TRP A 40 -8.21 -32.05 -9.42
CA TRP A 40 -8.66 -31.16 -10.51
C TRP A 40 -7.85 -31.34 -11.80
N ASN A 41 -7.33 -32.54 -12.05
CA ASN A 41 -6.49 -32.85 -13.21
C ASN A 41 -7.10 -32.40 -14.55
N GLU A 42 -8.42 -32.53 -14.71
CA GLU A 42 -9.13 -32.15 -15.95
C GLU A 42 -9.06 -30.66 -16.28
N PHE A 43 -8.97 -29.79 -15.25
CA PHE A 43 -9.05 -28.33 -15.41
C PHE A 43 -7.72 -27.61 -15.12
N MET A 44 -6.86 -28.20 -14.28
CA MET A 44 -5.62 -27.58 -13.81
C MET A 44 -4.36 -28.27 -14.34
N GLY A 45 -4.51 -29.43 -14.98
CA GLY A 45 -3.43 -30.33 -15.34
C GLY A 45 -2.93 -31.14 -14.15
N THR A 46 -2.29 -32.28 -14.41
CA THR A 46 -1.81 -33.18 -13.36
C THR A 46 -0.59 -32.61 -12.62
N ASN A 47 -0.65 -32.65 -11.29
CA ASN A 47 0.50 -32.35 -10.44
C ASN A 47 0.62 -33.37 -9.31
N SER A 48 1.56 -34.30 -9.44
CA SER A 48 1.76 -35.33 -8.42
C SER A 48 2.18 -34.73 -7.07
N LYS A 49 1.94 -35.45 -5.98
CA LYS A 49 2.40 -35.07 -4.64
C LYS A 49 3.90 -34.88 -4.58
N GLU A 50 4.67 -35.75 -5.23
CA GLU A 50 6.13 -35.63 -5.32
C GLU A 50 6.55 -34.32 -6.00
N ASN A 51 5.95 -33.99 -7.15
CA ASN A 51 6.27 -32.74 -7.85
C ASN A 51 5.84 -31.51 -7.06
N SER A 52 4.68 -31.56 -6.39
CA SER A 52 4.23 -30.51 -5.48
C SER A 52 5.23 -30.25 -4.36
N PHE A 53 5.76 -31.31 -3.74
CA PHE A 53 6.77 -31.20 -2.70
C PHE A 53 8.09 -30.62 -3.24
N LYS A 54 8.51 -31.02 -4.44
CA LYS A 54 9.69 -30.43 -5.11
C LYS A 54 9.52 -28.92 -5.36
N ILE A 55 8.33 -28.46 -5.77
CA ILE A 55 8.04 -27.04 -5.96
C ILE A 55 8.07 -26.28 -4.63
N LEU A 56 7.46 -26.85 -3.58
CA LEU A 56 7.46 -26.26 -2.25
C LEU A 56 8.87 -26.16 -1.66
N ASP A 57 9.67 -27.22 -1.80
CA ASP A 57 11.08 -27.26 -1.39
C ASP A 57 11.88 -26.19 -2.14
N ALA A 58 11.77 -26.12 -3.47
CA ALA A 58 12.48 -25.12 -4.28
C ALA A 58 12.08 -23.67 -3.93
N PHE A 59 10.80 -23.41 -3.65
CA PHE A 59 10.34 -22.08 -3.22
C PHE A 59 10.93 -21.71 -1.86
N TYR A 60 10.92 -22.63 -0.90
CA TYR A 60 11.48 -22.43 0.44
C TYR A 60 13.01 -22.24 0.38
N GLU A 61 13.73 -23.08 -0.36
CA GLU A 61 15.19 -23.00 -0.54
C GLU A 61 15.62 -21.70 -1.23
N ALA A 62 14.79 -21.16 -2.13
CA ALA A 62 15.03 -19.85 -2.73
C ALA A 62 14.82 -18.67 -1.74
N GLY A 63 14.32 -18.93 -0.53
CA GLY A 63 13.99 -17.92 0.49
C GLY A 63 12.53 -17.45 0.43
N GLY A 64 11.64 -18.21 -0.19
CA GLY A 64 10.20 -17.94 -0.19
C GLY A 64 9.54 -18.34 1.12
N ASN A 65 8.61 -17.52 1.62
CA ASN A 65 7.89 -17.83 2.86
C ASN A 65 6.38 -17.59 2.79
N PHE A 66 5.84 -17.03 1.71
CA PHE A 66 4.42 -16.71 1.62
C PHE A 66 3.69 -17.65 0.65
N ILE A 67 2.75 -18.44 1.18
CA ILE A 67 1.99 -19.44 0.42
C ILE A 67 0.49 -19.19 0.61
N ASP A 68 -0.25 -19.18 -0.50
CA ASP A 68 -1.70 -18.98 -0.55
C ASP A 68 -2.41 -20.26 -1.04
N THR A 69 -3.31 -20.80 -0.22
CA THR A 69 -4.20 -21.93 -0.52
C THR A 69 -5.66 -21.56 -0.23
N ALA A 70 -6.60 -22.50 -0.32
CA ALA A 70 -7.99 -22.33 0.11
C ALA A 70 -8.59 -23.67 0.52
N SER A 71 -9.64 -23.64 1.34
CA SER A 71 -10.30 -24.85 1.86
C SER A 71 -10.75 -25.82 0.78
N ASN A 72 -11.16 -25.32 -0.38
CA ASN A 72 -11.70 -26.12 -1.48
C ASN A 72 -10.66 -26.55 -2.52
N TYR A 73 -9.43 -26.02 -2.48
CA TYR A 73 -8.46 -26.25 -3.55
C TYR A 73 -8.10 -27.73 -3.68
N GLN A 74 -8.24 -28.25 -4.90
CA GLN A 74 -7.98 -29.65 -5.24
C GLN A 74 -8.80 -30.60 -4.37
N ASN A 75 -10.09 -30.28 -4.18
CA ASN A 75 -11.00 -31.03 -3.30
C ASN A 75 -10.33 -31.31 -1.93
N GLU A 76 -9.86 -30.24 -1.29
CA GLU A 76 -9.18 -30.22 0.01
C GLU A 76 -7.73 -30.73 0.04
N GLN A 77 -7.21 -31.34 -1.04
CA GLN A 77 -5.86 -31.88 -1.04
C GLN A 77 -4.77 -30.81 -0.89
N SER A 78 -5.00 -29.58 -1.37
CA SER A 78 -3.98 -28.52 -1.31
C SER A 78 -3.55 -28.20 0.12
N GLU A 79 -4.51 -27.98 1.02
CA GLU A 79 -4.23 -27.76 2.44
C GLU A 79 -3.61 -29.00 3.09
N THR A 80 -4.11 -30.19 2.76
CA THR A 80 -3.62 -31.46 3.30
C THR A 80 -2.15 -31.69 2.95
N TRP A 81 -1.79 -31.53 1.68
CA TRP A 81 -0.42 -31.75 1.20
C TRP A 81 0.53 -30.67 1.72
N LEU A 82 0.07 -29.42 1.83
CA LEU A 82 0.85 -28.33 2.41
C LEU A 82 1.12 -28.59 3.90
N GLY A 83 0.13 -29.04 4.66
CA GLY A 83 0.28 -29.42 6.07
C GLY A 83 1.26 -30.58 6.28
N GLU A 84 1.15 -31.63 5.45
CA GLU A 84 2.11 -32.73 5.46
C GLU A 84 3.53 -32.28 5.11
N TRP A 85 3.70 -31.43 4.11
CA TRP A 85 5.00 -30.88 3.71
C TRP A 85 5.62 -30.10 4.87
N MET A 86 4.86 -29.17 5.47
CA MET A 86 5.35 -28.37 6.60
C MET A 86 5.74 -29.23 7.80
N ALA A 87 4.96 -30.26 8.11
CA ALA A 87 5.28 -31.19 9.20
C ALA A 87 6.55 -32.01 8.91
N LYS A 88 6.70 -32.52 7.68
CA LYS A 88 7.91 -33.27 7.29
C LYS A 88 9.16 -32.40 7.27
N ARG A 89 9.05 -31.12 6.89
CA ARG A 89 10.17 -30.16 6.85
C ARG A 89 10.39 -29.42 8.17
N LYS A 90 9.45 -29.52 9.12
CA LYS A 90 9.46 -28.83 10.42
C LYS A 90 9.65 -27.31 10.29
N ASN A 91 9.03 -26.71 9.27
CA ASN A 91 9.25 -25.31 8.90
C ASN A 91 8.02 -24.41 9.11
N ARG A 92 6.92 -24.90 9.71
CA ARG A 92 5.66 -24.15 9.88
C ARG A 92 5.85 -22.73 10.42
N SER A 93 6.70 -22.53 11.43
CA SER A 93 6.96 -21.22 12.05
C SER A 93 7.73 -20.23 11.15
N GLN A 94 8.34 -20.71 10.08
CA GLN A 94 9.05 -19.90 9.10
C GLN A 94 8.14 -19.47 7.93
N MET A 95 6.99 -20.13 7.78
CA MET A 95 6.06 -19.91 6.69
C MET A 95 4.91 -19.00 7.10
N ILE A 96 4.48 -18.16 6.18
CA ILE A 96 3.26 -17.37 6.24
C ILE A 96 2.22 -18.07 5.36
N ILE A 97 1.27 -18.74 6.02
CA ILE A 97 0.24 -19.52 5.35
C ILE A 97 -1.06 -18.74 5.29
N ALA A 98 -1.48 -18.43 4.07
CA ALA A 98 -2.79 -17.89 3.77
C ALA A 98 -3.74 -19.01 3.35
N THR A 99 -4.95 -19.01 3.90
CA THR A 99 -6.06 -19.84 3.42
C THR A 99 -7.36 -19.05 3.39
N LYS A 100 -8.44 -19.66 2.89
CA LYS A 100 -9.72 -19.01 2.63
C LYS A 100 -10.89 -19.91 3.00
N PHE A 101 -11.96 -19.28 3.45
CA PHE A 101 -13.29 -19.88 3.59
C PHE A 101 -14.28 -19.14 2.69
N THR A 102 -15.53 -19.61 2.62
CA THR A 102 -16.67 -19.15 1.78
C THR A 102 -17.04 -20.16 0.71
N THR A 103 -16.06 -20.74 0.02
CA THR A 103 -16.35 -21.75 -1.01
C THR A 103 -16.72 -23.07 -0.36
N GLY A 104 -17.79 -23.71 -0.86
CA GLY A 104 -18.08 -25.10 -0.51
C GLY A 104 -16.90 -26.00 -0.83
N TYR A 105 -16.36 -26.67 0.19
CA TYR A 105 -15.19 -27.55 0.06
C TYR A 105 -15.54 -29.04 0.23
N ARG A 106 -16.69 -29.35 0.82
CA ARG A 106 -17.20 -30.72 1.01
C ARG A 106 -18.19 -31.03 -0.11
N SER A 107 -17.64 -31.28 -1.28
CA SER A 107 -18.40 -31.46 -2.53
C SER A 107 -18.95 -32.88 -2.71
N ASP A 108 -18.64 -33.81 -1.81
CA ASP A 108 -19.16 -35.18 -1.90
C ASP A 108 -20.55 -35.27 -1.27
N TRP A 109 -21.57 -35.10 -2.12
CA TRP A 109 -22.98 -35.16 -1.78
C TRP A 109 -23.44 -36.55 -1.31
N LYS A 110 -22.61 -37.59 -1.42
CA LYS A 110 -23.03 -38.97 -1.15
C LYS A 110 -22.95 -39.35 0.32
N GLU A 111 -21.97 -38.82 1.04
CA GLU A 111 -21.74 -39.20 2.45
C GLU A 111 -22.40 -38.23 3.44
N GLU A 112 -22.73 -37.01 3.01
CA GLU A 112 -23.24 -35.95 3.87
C GLU A 112 -24.56 -35.36 3.35
N PRO A 113 -25.71 -35.74 3.94
CA PRO A 113 -27.01 -35.35 3.41
C PRO A 113 -27.32 -33.84 3.56
N ILE A 114 -26.64 -33.12 4.47
CA ILE A 114 -26.88 -31.70 4.75
C ILE A 114 -25.56 -30.92 4.71
N HIS A 115 -25.35 -30.15 3.65
CA HIS A 115 -24.10 -29.43 3.36
C HIS A 115 -24.30 -27.91 3.14
N VAL A 116 -25.54 -27.40 3.25
CA VAL A 116 -25.89 -26.01 2.91
C VAL A 116 -25.06 -24.95 3.63
N ASN A 117 -24.54 -25.28 4.82
CA ASN A 117 -23.72 -24.37 5.64
C ASN A 117 -22.21 -24.61 5.50
N PHE A 118 -21.75 -25.40 4.52
CA PHE A 118 -20.33 -25.52 4.19
C PHE A 118 -19.85 -24.47 3.17
N ALA A 119 -20.75 -23.58 2.75
CA ALA A 119 -20.45 -22.44 1.90
C ALA A 119 -21.04 -21.15 2.49
N GLY A 120 -20.53 -20.02 2.01
CA GLY A 120 -20.99 -18.68 2.32
C GLY A 120 -20.21 -17.95 3.43
N ASN A 121 -20.61 -16.71 3.70
CA ASN A 121 -19.93 -15.83 4.66
C ASN A 121 -20.46 -15.95 6.10
N SER A 122 -21.35 -16.90 6.39
CA SER A 122 -22.00 -17.04 7.71
C SER A 122 -21.01 -17.48 8.80
N ALA A 123 -21.33 -17.14 10.06
CA ALA A 123 -20.53 -17.55 11.22
C ALA A 123 -20.37 -19.09 11.32
N LYS A 124 -21.38 -19.87 10.90
CA LYS A 124 -21.34 -21.33 10.88
C LYS A 124 -20.36 -21.87 9.84
N CYS A 125 -20.42 -21.36 8.60
CA CYS A 125 -19.47 -21.77 7.55
C CYS A 125 -18.03 -21.43 7.96
N LEU A 126 -17.81 -20.22 8.48
CA LEU A 126 -16.50 -19.79 8.99
C LEU A 126 -15.97 -20.76 10.06
N HIS A 127 -16.80 -21.11 11.05
CA HIS A 127 -16.40 -22.00 12.14
C HIS A 127 -15.97 -23.39 11.63
N GLU A 128 -16.81 -24.03 10.81
CA GLU A 128 -16.53 -25.36 10.28
C GLU A 128 -15.30 -25.36 9.36
N SER A 129 -15.24 -24.40 8.44
CA SER A 129 -14.17 -24.33 7.45
C SER A 129 -12.81 -24.09 8.11
N VAL A 130 -12.71 -23.18 9.09
CA VAL A 130 -11.43 -22.87 9.75
C VAL A 130 -10.93 -24.06 10.57
N ASN A 131 -11.81 -24.74 11.31
CA ASN A 131 -11.41 -25.93 12.07
C ASN A 131 -10.93 -27.06 11.13
N ALA A 132 -11.60 -27.25 9.99
CA ALA A 132 -11.18 -28.22 8.98
C ALA A 132 -9.82 -27.83 8.36
N SER A 133 -9.63 -26.56 7.99
CA SER A 133 -8.37 -26.06 7.44
C SER A 133 -7.21 -26.24 8.41
N LEU A 134 -7.36 -25.91 9.70
CA LEU A 134 -6.33 -26.11 10.73
C LEU A 134 -5.90 -27.58 10.83
N LYS A 135 -6.87 -28.51 10.80
CA LYS A 135 -6.59 -29.95 10.81
C LYS A 135 -5.79 -30.38 9.58
N LYS A 136 -6.21 -29.96 8.38
CA LYS A 136 -5.53 -30.31 7.12
C LYS A 136 -4.13 -29.70 7.02
N LEU A 137 -3.97 -28.45 7.44
CA LEU A 137 -2.68 -27.76 7.51
C LEU A 137 -1.79 -28.25 8.65
N GLN A 138 -2.30 -29.12 9.54
CA GLN A 138 -1.58 -29.68 10.69
C GLN A 138 -0.94 -28.60 11.57
N THR A 139 -1.69 -27.54 11.87
CA THR A 139 -1.25 -26.39 12.66
C THR A 139 -2.40 -25.85 13.51
N ASP A 140 -2.06 -25.11 14.55
CA ASP A 140 -2.95 -24.47 15.50
C ASP A 140 -3.33 -23.02 15.13
N TYR A 141 -2.65 -22.41 14.15
CA TYR A 141 -2.94 -21.05 13.68
C TYR A 141 -2.80 -20.90 12.15
N ILE A 142 -3.56 -19.95 11.62
CA ILE A 142 -3.47 -19.44 10.24
C ILE A 142 -2.87 -18.02 10.30
N ASP A 143 -1.86 -17.75 9.47
CA ASP A 143 -1.26 -16.42 9.43
C ASP A 143 -2.22 -15.40 8.83
N LEU A 144 -2.84 -15.73 7.69
CA LEU A 144 -3.76 -14.85 6.97
C LEU A 144 -5.01 -15.61 6.52
N LEU A 145 -6.18 -15.26 7.08
CA LEU A 145 -7.45 -15.84 6.66
C LEU A 145 -8.18 -14.89 5.72
N TYR A 146 -8.46 -15.33 4.49
CA TYR A 146 -9.30 -14.60 3.55
C TYR A 146 -10.78 -14.99 3.65
N VAL A 147 -11.64 -13.98 3.59
CA VAL A 147 -13.00 -14.16 3.03
C VAL A 147 -12.83 -14.31 1.52
N HIS A 148 -13.11 -15.49 0.94
CA HIS A 148 -12.73 -15.79 -0.46
C HIS A 148 -13.50 -14.99 -1.50
N TRP A 149 -14.77 -14.69 -1.23
CA TRP A 149 -15.59 -13.74 -2.00
C TRP A 149 -16.77 -13.28 -1.16
N TRP A 150 -17.37 -12.17 -1.56
CA TRP A 150 -18.58 -11.65 -0.92
C TRP A 150 -19.83 -12.29 -1.51
N ASP A 151 -20.63 -12.95 -0.68
CA ASP A 151 -21.80 -13.71 -1.12
C ASP A 151 -23.16 -13.02 -0.87
N TYR A 152 -23.14 -11.84 -0.24
CA TYR A 152 -24.33 -11.06 0.15
C TYR A 152 -25.30 -11.76 1.13
N THR A 153 -24.92 -12.88 1.74
CA THR A 153 -25.77 -13.61 2.70
C THR A 153 -25.54 -13.18 4.15
N CYS A 154 -24.33 -12.68 4.44
CA CYS A 154 -23.90 -12.30 5.78
C CYS A 154 -23.81 -10.78 5.93
N SER A 155 -24.25 -10.25 7.07
CA SER A 155 -24.05 -8.84 7.39
C SER A 155 -22.59 -8.54 7.74
N ILE A 156 -22.12 -7.32 7.49
CA ILE A 156 -20.78 -6.88 7.90
C ILE A 156 -20.56 -7.07 9.41
N ALA A 157 -21.57 -6.76 10.22
CA ALA A 157 -21.48 -6.87 11.68
C ALA A 157 -21.27 -8.32 12.13
N GLU A 158 -22.08 -9.26 11.62
CA GLU A 158 -21.92 -10.70 11.91
C GLU A 158 -20.54 -11.21 11.48
N LEU A 159 -20.13 -10.90 10.25
CA LEU A 159 -18.87 -11.36 9.70
C LEU A 159 -17.68 -10.83 10.51
N MET A 160 -17.60 -9.52 10.74
CA MET A 160 -16.46 -8.92 11.42
C MET A 160 -16.35 -9.36 12.88
N GLN A 161 -17.46 -9.53 13.58
CA GLN A 161 -17.45 -10.10 14.93
C GLN A 161 -16.95 -11.55 14.92
N SER A 162 -17.44 -12.37 13.98
CA SER A 162 -17.06 -13.79 13.87
C SER A 162 -15.58 -13.97 13.51
N LEU A 163 -15.06 -13.15 12.58
CA LEU A 163 -13.62 -13.12 12.26
C LEU A 163 -12.79 -12.68 13.47
N ASN A 164 -13.24 -11.68 14.22
CA ASN A 164 -12.53 -11.20 15.40
C ASN A 164 -12.48 -12.23 16.53
N HIS A 165 -13.50 -13.10 16.68
CA HIS A 165 -13.44 -14.24 17.59
C HIS A 165 -12.30 -15.23 17.24
N LEU A 166 -12.04 -15.46 15.95
CA LEU A 166 -10.91 -16.30 15.53
C LEU A 166 -9.56 -15.63 15.80
N VAL A 167 -9.48 -14.30 15.64
CA VAL A 167 -8.27 -13.55 15.94
C VAL A 167 -7.97 -13.55 17.43
N THR A 168 -8.97 -13.24 18.26
CA THR A 168 -8.84 -13.18 19.72
C THR A 168 -8.59 -14.56 20.35
N SER A 169 -9.08 -15.64 19.73
CA SER A 169 -8.75 -17.01 20.14
C SER A 169 -7.38 -17.51 19.68
N GLY A 170 -6.64 -16.72 18.89
CA GLY A 170 -5.30 -17.08 18.40
C GLY A 170 -5.28 -18.03 17.21
N LYS A 171 -6.44 -18.46 16.69
CA LYS A 171 -6.53 -19.33 15.51
C LYS A 171 -6.14 -18.62 14.22
N VAL A 172 -6.24 -17.29 14.18
CA VAL A 172 -5.95 -16.46 13.01
C VAL A 172 -5.16 -15.22 13.43
N ILE A 173 -4.10 -14.84 12.71
CA ILE A 173 -3.28 -13.66 13.06
C ILE A 173 -3.71 -12.40 12.29
N TYR A 174 -3.88 -12.52 10.98
CA TYR A 174 -4.27 -11.44 10.07
C TYR A 174 -5.51 -11.82 9.28
N LEU A 175 -6.29 -10.80 8.90
CA LEU A 175 -7.47 -10.96 8.07
C LEU A 175 -7.20 -10.43 6.67
N GLY A 176 -7.68 -11.15 5.68
CA GLY A 176 -7.72 -10.72 4.29
C GLY A 176 -9.13 -10.82 3.73
N ILE A 177 -9.36 -10.19 2.59
CA ILE A 177 -10.62 -10.28 1.86
C ILE A 177 -10.32 -10.40 0.36
N SER A 178 -11.06 -11.23 -0.34
CA SER A 178 -10.87 -11.48 -1.77
C SER A 178 -12.14 -11.18 -2.55
N ASP A 179 -11.97 -10.73 -3.79
CA ASP A 179 -13.04 -10.59 -4.79
C ASP A 179 -14.33 -9.94 -4.24
N THR A 180 -14.16 -8.88 -3.45
CA THR A 180 -15.22 -8.18 -2.72
C THR A 180 -15.29 -6.73 -3.20
N PRO A 181 -16.49 -6.18 -3.48
CA PRO A 181 -16.64 -4.77 -3.85
C PRO A 181 -15.94 -3.81 -2.87
N ALA A 182 -15.22 -2.81 -3.42
CA ALA A 182 -14.42 -1.87 -2.64
C ALA A 182 -15.19 -1.19 -1.50
N TRP A 183 -16.43 -0.79 -1.75
CA TRP A 183 -17.28 -0.12 -0.75
C TRP A 183 -17.64 -1.02 0.43
N ILE A 184 -17.72 -2.34 0.24
CA ILE A 184 -17.97 -3.31 1.32
C ILE A 184 -16.72 -3.42 2.19
N VAL A 185 -15.55 -3.54 1.57
CA VAL A 185 -14.27 -3.59 2.28
C VAL A 185 -14.06 -2.35 3.16
N ALA A 186 -14.27 -1.16 2.58
CA ALA A 186 -14.17 0.11 3.31
C ALA A 186 -15.15 0.17 4.49
N LYS A 187 -16.42 -0.24 4.28
CA LYS A 187 -17.42 -0.31 5.38
C LYS A 187 -17.03 -1.32 6.46
N ALA A 188 -16.51 -2.48 6.08
CA ALA A 188 -16.11 -3.52 7.04
C ALA A 188 -14.91 -3.09 7.88
N ASN A 189 -13.91 -2.47 7.26
CA ASN A 189 -12.78 -1.90 7.99
C ASN A 189 -13.19 -0.71 8.87
N GLN A 190 -14.11 0.14 8.41
CA GLN A 190 -14.66 1.20 9.23
C GLN A 190 -15.38 0.63 10.46
N TYR A 191 -16.25 -0.37 10.27
CA TYR A 191 -16.93 -1.06 11.35
C TYR A 191 -15.92 -1.66 12.35
N ALA A 192 -14.85 -2.29 11.86
CA ALA A 192 -13.80 -2.84 12.73
C ALA A 192 -13.10 -1.76 13.56
N ARG A 193 -12.75 -0.60 12.96
CA ARG A 193 -12.15 0.53 13.70
C ARG A 193 -13.08 1.07 14.79
N GLU A 194 -14.36 1.22 14.48
CA GLU A 194 -15.37 1.74 15.40
C GLU A 194 -15.65 0.80 16.59
N HIS A 195 -15.47 -0.51 16.39
CA HIS A 195 -15.79 -1.54 17.38
C HIS A 195 -14.55 -2.19 17.99
N GLY A 196 -13.35 -1.68 17.73
CA GLY A 196 -12.09 -2.23 18.27
C GLY A 196 -11.77 -3.64 17.77
N LEU A 197 -12.24 -4.01 16.59
CA LEU A 197 -12.02 -5.33 15.97
C LEU A 197 -10.80 -5.29 15.03
N ARG A 198 -10.28 -6.48 14.68
CA ARG A 198 -9.24 -6.62 13.66
C ARG A 198 -9.77 -6.19 12.28
N GLN A 199 -9.04 -5.31 11.61
CA GLN A 199 -9.30 -4.90 10.21
C GLN A 199 -8.77 -5.92 9.20
N PHE A 200 -9.29 -5.89 7.98
CA PHE A 200 -8.63 -6.53 6.85
C PHE A 200 -7.32 -5.83 6.54
N SER A 201 -6.25 -6.60 6.41
CA SER A 201 -4.89 -6.10 6.15
C SER A 201 -4.43 -6.33 4.71
N VAL A 202 -5.08 -7.23 3.98
CA VAL A 202 -4.74 -7.59 2.59
C VAL A 202 -6.01 -7.79 1.78
N TYR A 203 -6.00 -7.28 0.55
CA TYR A 203 -7.00 -7.60 -0.46
C TYR A 203 -6.39 -8.59 -1.48
N GLN A 204 -7.14 -9.61 -1.88
CA GLN A 204 -6.78 -10.50 -2.98
C GLN A 204 -7.78 -10.31 -4.14
N GLY A 205 -7.30 -10.27 -5.38
CA GLY A 205 -8.20 -10.10 -6.53
C GLY A 205 -7.53 -10.23 -7.88
N LEU A 206 -8.33 -10.33 -8.94
CA LEU A 206 -7.83 -10.39 -10.31
C LEU A 206 -7.15 -9.08 -10.72
N TYR A 207 -5.87 -9.16 -11.10
CA TYR A 207 -5.18 -8.04 -11.71
C TYR A 207 -3.99 -8.49 -12.55
N ASN A 208 -3.93 -8.01 -13.78
CA ASN A 208 -2.79 -8.17 -14.67
C ASN A 208 -2.78 -7.07 -15.74
N ALA A 209 -1.79 -7.07 -16.64
CA ALA A 209 -1.66 -6.05 -17.67
C ALA A 209 -2.84 -5.98 -18.65
N ALA A 210 -3.59 -7.07 -18.85
CA ALA A 210 -4.79 -7.09 -19.70
C ALA A 210 -6.07 -6.83 -18.91
N VAL A 211 -6.17 -7.27 -17.65
CA VAL A 211 -7.33 -7.07 -16.77
C VAL A 211 -6.99 -6.06 -15.67
N ARG A 212 -7.34 -4.80 -15.94
CA ARG A 212 -6.95 -3.64 -15.11
C ARG A 212 -8.10 -3.07 -14.26
N ASP A 213 -9.22 -3.76 -14.16
CA ASP A 213 -10.42 -3.29 -13.46
C ASP A 213 -10.17 -2.88 -12.00
N ALA A 214 -9.23 -3.54 -11.33
CA ALA A 214 -8.81 -3.18 -9.97
C ALA A 214 -8.29 -1.74 -9.84
N GLU A 215 -7.81 -1.12 -10.92
CA GLU A 215 -7.34 0.28 -10.93
C GLU A 215 -8.45 1.30 -10.70
N ARG A 216 -9.72 0.93 -10.93
CA ARG A 216 -10.88 1.82 -10.76
C ARG A 216 -11.11 2.15 -9.27
N GLU A 217 -11.25 1.11 -8.46
CA GLU A 217 -11.71 1.25 -7.06
C GLU A 217 -10.90 0.42 -6.05
N ILE A 218 -10.39 -0.75 -6.44
CA ILE A 218 -9.66 -1.63 -5.51
C ILE A 218 -8.30 -1.04 -5.13
N LEU A 219 -7.46 -0.67 -6.10
CA LEU A 219 -6.14 -0.09 -5.84
C LEU A 219 -6.23 1.25 -5.07
N PRO A 220 -7.18 2.16 -5.38
CA PRO A 220 -7.47 3.31 -4.53
C PRO A 220 -7.86 2.93 -3.10
N MET A 221 -8.81 2.01 -2.93
CA MET A 221 -9.33 1.61 -1.62
C MET A 221 -8.26 0.99 -0.74
N ILE A 222 -7.48 0.02 -1.24
CA ILE A 222 -6.45 -0.62 -0.42
C ILE A 222 -5.38 0.36 0.05
N ARG A 223 -5.09 1.40 -0.74
CA ARG A 223 -4.13 2.43 -0.37
C ARG A 223 -4.66 3.27 0.79
N ASP A 224 -5.92 3.69 0.69
CA ASP A 224 -6.60 4.49 1.70
C ASP A 224 -6.76 3.71 3.02
N GLU A 225 -7.10 2.42 2.92
CA GLU A 225 -7.29 1.52 4.04
C GLU A 225 -5.97 0.94 4.61
N GLY A 226 -4.82 1.28 4.03
CA GLY A 226 -3.50 0.80 4.48
C GLY A 226 -3.34 -0.73 4.34
N MET A 227 -3.90 -1.30 3.28
CA MET A 227 -3.92 -2.73 2.97
C MET A 227 -2.86 -3.11 1.92
N GLY A 228 -2.40 -4.35 1.97
CA GLY A 228 -1.62 -4.97 0.90
C GLY A 228 -2.53 -5.50 -0.22
N PHE A 229 -1.94 -5.84 -1.36
CA PHE A 229 -2.61 -6.48 -2.49
C PHE A 229 -1.92 -7.78 -2.87
N ALA A 230 -2.66 -8.87 -2.95
CA ALA A 230 -2.18 -10.15 -3.46
C ALA A 230 -2.92 -10.49 -4.76
N PRO A 231 -2.46 -10.01 -5.93
CA PRO A 231 -3.20 -10.23 -7.17
C PRO A 231 -3.08 -11.68 -7.63
N TRP A 232 -4.22 -12.32 -7.87
CA TRP A 232 -4.28 -13.58 -8.60
C TRP A 232 -4.38 -13.31 -10.11
N GLY A 233 -3.95 -14.28 -10.90
CA GLY A 233 -3.98 -14.15 -12.36
C GLY A 233 -2.99 -13.13 -12.93
N ALA A 234 -1.93 -12.76 -12.21
CA ALA A 234 -0.92 -11.77 -12.60
C ALA A 234 -0.27 -12.02 -13.97
N LEU A 235 -0.26 -13.28 -14.43
CA LEU A 235 0.24 -13.72 -15.74
C LEU A 235 -0.89 -13.98 -16.76
N GLY A 236 -2.02 -13.28 -16.63
CA GLY A 236 -3.18 -13.45 -17.52
C GLY A 236 -3.82 -14.85 -17.43
N GLY A 237 -3.70 -15.53 -16.28
CA GLY A 237 -4.17 -16.93 -16.15
C GLY A 237 -3.40 -17.92 -17.03
N GLY A 238 -2.21 -17.55 -17.53
CA GLY A 238 -1.45 -18.35 -18.50
C GLY A 238 -1.70 -17.95 -19.96
N LYS A 239 -2.45 -16.88 -20.23
CA LYS A 239 -2.73 -16.39 -21.59
C LYS A 239 -1.57 -15.62 -22.23
N PHE A 240 -0.67 -15.05 -21.42
CA PHE A 240 0.51 -14.36 -21.94
C PHE A 240 1.55 -15.38 -22.43
N LYS A 241 1.54 -15.67 -23.73
CA LYS A 241 2.42 -16.64 -24.38
C LYS A 241 2.86 -16.15 -25.75
N THR A 242 4.14 -16.33 -26.09
CA THR A 242 4.62 -16.08 -27.45
C THR A 242 4.06 -17.12 -28.42
N LYS A 243 4.13 -16.84 -29.72
CA LYS A 243 3.73 -17.80 -30.76
C LYS A 243 4.52 -19.10 -30.66
N GLU A 244 5.82 -19.01 -30.40
CA GLU A 244 6.71 -20.16 -30.23
C GLU A 244 6.29 -21.01 -29.03
N GLN A 245 5.90 -20.39 -27.91
CA GLN A 245 5.42 -21.10 -26.73
C GLN A 245 4.09 -21.81 -26.99
N ILE A 246 3.18 -21.18 -27.72
CA ILE A 246 1.90 -21.80 -28.13
C ILE A 246 2.18 -23.04 -28.99
N THR A 247 3.02 -22.92 -30.02
CA THR A 247 3.38 -24.04 -30.89
C THR A 247 4.12 -25.16 -30.13
N ALA A 248 4.98 -24.83 -29.17
CA ALA A 248 5.65 -25.83 -28.33
C ALA A 248 4.65 -26.60 -27.47
N MET A 249 3.69 -25.91 -26.85
CA MET A 249 2.63 -26.55 -26.05
C MET A 249 1.75 -27.48 -26.89
N GLU A 250 1.38 -27.06 -28.10
CA GLU A 250 0.62 -27.90 -29.03
C GLU A 250 1.37 -29.19 -29.38
N LYS A 251 2.69 -29.11 -29.58
CA LYS A 251 3.55 -30.27 -29.82
C LYS A 251 3.65 -31.19 -28.59
N GLU A 252 3.68 -30.62 -27.39
CA GLU A 252 3.75 -31.37 -26.12
C GLU A 252 2.38 -31.90 -25.65
N GLY A 253 1.29 -31.52 -26.31
CA GLY A 253 -0.07 -31.84 -25.85
C GLY A 253 -0.47 -31.13 -24.55
N ASP A 254 0.26 -30.10 -24.11
CA ASP A 254 -0.08 -29.31 -22.91
C ASP A 254 -1.23 -28.35 -23.23
N LYS A 255 -2.42 -28.67 -22.74
CA LYS A 255 -3.63 -27.84 -22.91
C LYS A 255 -3.66 -26.60 -21.98
N GLY A 256 -2.66 -26.42 -21.11
CA GLY A 256 -2.62 -25.33 -20.15
C GLY A 256 -3.68 -25.46 -19.05
N ARG A 257 -4.07 -24.32 -18.45
CA ARG A 257 -5.17 -24.27 -17.47
C ARG A 257 -6.50 -24.02 -18.19
N SER A 258 -7.50 -24.83 -17.86
CA SER A 258 -8.85 -24.81 -18.44
C SER A 258 -9.92 -24.65 -17.34
N PHE A 259 -9.74 -23.69 -16.42
CA PHE A 259 -10.78 -23.38 -15.43
C PHE A 259 -11.93 -22.59 -16.09
N SER A 260 -13.18 -22.94 -15.79
CA SER A 260 -14.37 -22.28 -16.33
C SER A 260 -14.39 -20.79 -15.93
N GLY A 261 -14.13 -19.91 -16.91
CA GLY A 261 -13.81 -18.48 -16.73
C GLY A 261 -12.50 -18.07 -17.42
N ILE A 262 -11.51 -18.98 -17.44
CA ILE A 262 -10.27 -18.94 -18.22
C ILE A 262 -10.44 -19.64 -19.58
N LEU A 263 -11.55 -20.38 -19.78
CA LEU A 263 -11.90 -21.14 -21.00
C LEU A 263 -12.01 -20.35 -22.31
N GLN A 264 -11.98 -19.01 -22.26
CA GLN A 264 -11.79 -18.24 -23.49
C GLN A 264 -10.29 -18.08 -23.71
N GLY A 265 -9.82 -18.53 -24.88
CA GLY A 265 -8.47 -18.25 -25.37
C GLY A 265 -8.11 -16.76 -25.26
N PRO A 266 -6.85 -16.38 -25.51
CA PRO A 266 -6.42 -15.00 -25.34
C PRO A 266 -7.33 -14.05 -26.15
N SER A 267 -7.96 -13.11 -25.45
CA SER A 267 -8.76 -12.04 -26.03
C SER A 267 -7.88 -11.12 -26.90
N LYS A 268 -8.51 -10.20 -27.65
CA LYS A 268 -7.74 -9.20 -28.41
C LYS A 268 -6.83 -8.35 -27.50
N ASP A 269 -7.31 -8.01 -26.31
CA ASP A 269 -6.54 -7.23 -25.34
C ASP A 269 -5.39 -8.07 -24.76
N ASP A 270 -5.62 -9.37 -24.46
CA ASP A 270 -4.55 -10.29 -24.04
C ASP A 270 -3.44 -10.37 -25.10
N GLN A 271 -3.81 -10.47 -26.38
CA GLN A 271 -2.87 -10.56 -27.50
C GLN A 271 -2.08 -9.26 -27.68
N ALA A 272 -2.74 -8.11 -27.62
CA ALA A 272 -2.11 -6.81 -27.75
C ALA A 272 -1.11 -6.56 -26.61
N VAL A 273 -1.52 -6.84 -25.38
CA VAL A 273 -0.64 -6.77 -24.20
C VAL A 273 0.53 -7.74 -24.33
N THR A 274 0.29 -8.99 -24.74
CA THR A 274 1.35 -9.99 -24.92
C THR A 274 2.41 -9.52 -25.91
N ALA A 275 2.01 -8.90 -27.03
CA ALA A 275 2.94 -8.37 -28.02
C ALA A 275 3.85 -7.27 -27.43
N VAL A 276 3.29 -6.36 -26.62
CA VAL A 276 4.07 -5.30 -25.95
C VAL A 276 5.00 -5.88 -24.88
N LEU A 277 4.52 -6.82 -24.06
CA LEU A 277 5.33 -7.51 -23.06
C LEU A 277 6.51 -8.26 -23.70
N GLU A 278 6.27 -8.93 -24.83
CA GLU A 278 7.30 -9.62 -25.60
C GLU A 278 8.31 -8.62 -26.19
N GLN A 279 7.87 -7.49 -26.73
CA GLN A 279 8.74 -6.45 -27.27
C GLN A 279 9.69 -5.89 -26.19
N ILE A 280 9.15 -5.55 -25.01
CA ILE A 280 9.95 -5.06 -23.88
C ILE A 280 10.86 -6.17 -23.34
N GLY A 281 10.37 -7.42 -23.30
CA GLY A 281 11.18 -8.58 -22.92
C GLY A 281 12.41 -8.74 -23.82
N LYS A 282 12.21 -8.67 -25.15
CA LYS A 282 13.30 -8.72 -26.14
C LYS A 282 14.31 -7.59 -25.97
N SER A 283 13.86 -6.35 -25.74
CA SER A 283 14.78 -5.22 -25.57
C SER A 283 15.65 -5.31 -24.32
N LYS A 284 15.15 -5.96 -23.26
CA LYS A 284 15.87 -6.19 -22.00
C LYS A 284 16.54 -7.57 -21.90
N ASN A 285 16.39 -8.43 -22.91
CA ASN A 285 16.83 -9.82 -22.90
C ASN A 285 16.29 -10.63 -21.69
N VAL A 286 14.99 -10.49 -21.43
CA VAL A 286 14.25 -11.18 -20.34
C VAL A 286 12.93 -11.74 -20.87
N SER A 287 12.32 -12.67 -20.14
CA SER A 287 11.04 -13.24 -20.55
C SER A 287 9.88 -12.25 -20.39
N LEU A 288 8.83 -12.43 -21.18
CA LEU A 288 7.59 -11.66 -21.02
C LEU A 288 6.93 -11.90 -19.65
N THR A 289 7.11 -13.09 -19.05
CA THR A 289 6.69 -13.42 -17.67
C THR A 289 7.32 -12.45 -16.67
N GLN A 290 8.63 -12.22 -16.81
CA GLN A 290 9.34 -11.32 -15.92
C GLN A 290 8.85 -9.88 -16.08
N ILE A 291 8.58 -9.42 -17.31
CA ILE A 291 7.99 -8.09 -17.56
C ILE A 291 6.59 -7.98 -16.95
N ALA A 292 5.73 -8.99 -17.15
CA ALA A 292 4.35 -8.99 -16.65
C ALA A 292 4.28 -8.90 -15.11
N LEU A 293 5.07 -9.70 -14.39
CA LEU A 293 5.14 -9.65 -12.93
C LEU A 293 5.70 -8.32 -12.44
N SER A 294 6.73 -7.81 -13.11
CA SER A 294 7.34 -6.51 -12.78
C SER A 294 6.36 -5.35 -12.97
N TYR A 295 5.54 -5.39 -14.03
CA TYR A 295 4.46 -4.44 -14.26
C TYR A 295 3.48 -4.43 -13.10
N VAL A 296 2.98 -5.60 -12.69
CA VAL A 296 2.02 -5.70 -11.59
C VAL A 296 2.61 -5.16 -10.28
N MET A 297 3.85 -5.51 -9.95
CA MET A 297 4.53 -5.02 -8.74
C MET A 297 4.85 -3.52 -8.78
N ALA A 298 5.01 -2.91 -9.95
CA ALA A 298 5.35 -1.50 -10.08
C ALA A 298 4.20 -0.55 -9.71
N LYS A 299 2.96 -1.05 -9.63
CA LYS A 299 1.77 -0.21 -9.46
C LYS A 299 1.66 0.40 -8.05
N GLN A 300 2.04 -0.33 -7.01
CA GLN A 300 2.03 0.15 -5.63
C GLN A 300 3.05 -0.60 -4.75
N PRO A 301 3.46 -0.05 -3.59
CA PRO A 301 4.45 -0.69 -2.74
C PRO A 301 4.02 -2.07 -2.25
N TYR A 302 2.82 -2.25 -1.70
CA TYR A 302 2.44 -3.48 -0.99
C TYR A 302 1.75 -4.52 -1.90
N ILE A 303 2.28 -4.74 -3.10
CA ILE A 303 1.77 -5.75 -4.05
C ILE A 303 2.63 -7.02 -3.99
N PHE A 304 1.98 -8.18 -3.83
CA PHE A 304 2.57 -9.51 -3.70
C PHE A 304 1.89 -10.48 -4.68
N PRO A 305 2.32 -10.52 -5.96
CA PRO A 305 1.67 -11.36 -6.97
C PRO A 305 1.63 -12.83 -6.57
N ILE A 306 0.47 -13.46 -6.74
CA ILE A 306 0.29 -14.90 -6.52
C ILE A 306 0.74 -15.63 -7.81
N ILE A 307 1.85 -16.35 -7.71
CA ILE A 307 2.42 -17.14 -8.81
C ILE A 307 1.95 -18.59 -8.69
N GLY A 308 1.34 -19.12 -9.74
CA GLY A 308 0.96 -20.54 -9.79
C GLY A 308 1.97 -21.33 -10.61
N ILE A 309 2.67 -22.26 -9.98
CA ILE A 309 3.80 -23.00 -10.58
C ILE A 309 3.45 -24.49 -10.74
N ARG A 310 3.80 -25.05 -11.91
CA ARG A 310 3.77 -26.51 -12.19
C ARG A 310 5.13 -27.09 -12.54
N LYS A 311 6.02 -26.26 -13.10
CA LYS A 311 7.38 -26.61 -13.53
C LYS A 311 8.38 -25.70 -12.81
N LEU A 312 9.50 -26.24 -12.34
CA LEU A 312 10.51 -25.49 -11.58
C LEU A 312 11.13 -24.32 -12.37
N GLU A 313 11.26 -24.47 -13.69
CA GLU A 313 11.75 -23.40 -14.57
C GLU A 313 10.87 -22.13 -14.50
N HIS A 314 9.55 -22.27 -14.38
CA HIS A 314 8.64 -21.13 -14.24
C HIS A 314 8.78 -20.43 -12.88
N LEU A 315 9.16 -21.18 -11.83
CA LEU A 315 9.44 -20.58 -10.53
C LEU A 315 10.69 -19.71 -10.60
N GLN A 316 11.76 -20.22 -11.20
CA GLN A 316 12.99 -19.45 -11.36
C GLN A 316 12.76 -18.20 -12.20
N ASP A 317 12.01 -18.31 -13.29
CA ASP A 317 11.65 -17.17 -14.14
C ASP A 317 10.84 -16.11 -13.37
N SER A 318 9.90 -16.56 -12.52
CA SER A 318 9.12 -15.67 -11.65
C SER A 318 10.00 -14.94 -10.63
N ILE A 319 10.95 -15.64 -10.00
CA ILE A 319 11.91 -15.04 -9.05
C ILE A 319 12.79 -13.99 -9.75
N ASN A 320 13.24 -14.27 -10.97
CA ASN A 320 14.08 -13.35 -11.74
C ASN A 320 13.38 -12.02 -12.05
N ALA A 321 12.05 -12.00 -12.14
CA ALA A 321 11.25 -10.79 -12.32
C ALA A 321 11.52 -9.73 -11.23
N LEU A 322 11.89 -10.14 -10.02
CA LEU A 322 12.18 -9.22 -8.91
C LEU A 322 13.37 -8.29 -9.17
N ASN A 323 14.27 -8.67 -10.08
CA ASN A 323 15.44 -7.88 -10.49
C ASN A 323 15.11 -6.82 -11.54
N ILE A 324 13.91 -6.83 -12.11
CA ILE A 324 13.53 -5.90 -13.17
C ILE A 324 12.91 -4.64 -12.56
N ARG A 325 13.25 -3.51 -13.17
CA ARG A 325 12.61 -2.22 -12.95
C ARG A 325 12.16 -1.68 -14.31
N LEU A 326 10.86 -1.51 -14.47
CA LEU A 326 10.28 -0.91 -15.67
C LEU A 326 10.37 0.61 -15.58
N THR A 327 10.65 1.26 -16.71
CA THR A 327 10.57 2.71 -16.82
C THR A 327 9.12 3.19 -16.88
N LYS A 328 8.90 4.49 -16.71
CA LYS A 328 7.56 5.08 -16.84
C LYS A 328 7.02 4.90 -18.27
N GLU A 329 7.90 4.99 -19.26
CA GLU A 329 7.60 4.83 -20.67
C GLU A 329 7.21 3.38 -20.99
N GLU A 330 7.91 2.40 -20.41
CA GLU A 330 7.59 0.97 -20.57
C GLU A 330 6.25 0.62 -19.92
N ILE A 331 5.97 1.14 -18.73
CA ILE A 331 4.66 0.99 -18.07
C ILE A 331 3.58 1.59 -18.98
N LYS A 332 3.78 2.80 -19.50
CA LYS A 332 2.83 3.46 -20.40
C LYS A 332 2.61 2.64 -21.67
N GLN A 333 3.66 2.08 -22.28
CA GLN A 333 3.54 1.22 -23.46
C GLN A 333 2.65 0.01 -23.19
N ILE A 334 2.82 -0.65 -22.04
CA ILE A 334 1.97 -1.78 -21.63
C ILE A 334 0.52 -1.33 -21.45
N GLU A 335 0.31 -0.19 -20.80
CA GLU A 335 -1.02 0.35 -20.53
C GLU A 335 -1.76 0.85 -21.77
N ASP A 336 -1.02 1.35 -22.77
CA ASP A 336 -1.55 1.82 -24.06
C ASP A 336 -1.83 0.66 -25.04
N ALA A 337 -1.47 -0.59 -24.69
CA ALA A 337 -1.65 -1.75 -25.58
C ALA A 337 -3.11 -1.97 -26.00
N TYR A 338 -4.06 -1.53 -25.17
CA TYR A 338 -5.47 -1.50 -25.49
C TYR A 338 -6.15 -0.29 -24.85
N ASN A 339 -7.36 0.04 -25.31
CA ASN A 339 -8.11 1.18 -24.80
C ASN A 339 -8.83 0.85 -23.47
N PHE A 340 -8.11 0.92 -22.35
CA PHE A 340 -8.70 0.70 -21.03
C PHE A 340 -9.69 1.80 -20.66
N GLN A 341 -10.96 1.41 -20.46
CA GLN A 341 -12.02 2.32 -20.04
C GLN A 341 -12.16 2.30 -18.52
N LEU A 342 -11.95 3.46 -17.88
CA LEU A 342 -12.15 3.61 -16.44
C LEU A 342 -13.63 3.52 -16.03
N GLY A 343 -14.57 3.78 -16.94
CA GLY A 343 -16.01 3.76 -16.66
C GLY A 343 -16.48 4.93 -15.80
N PHE A 344 -17.79 5.05 -15.60
CA PHE A 344 -18.38 6.04 -14.70
C PHE A 344 -18.21 5.62 -13.22
N PRO A 345 -17.94 6.55 -12.29
CA PRO A 345 -17.80 8.00 -12.46
C PRO A 345 -16.41 8.48 -12.89
N HIS A 346 -15.41 7.61 -12.97
CA HIS A 346 -14.01 8.00 -13.24
C HIS A 346 -13.77 8.64 -14.61
N ASN A 347 -14.56 8.29 -15.63
CA ASN A 347 -14.52 8.94 -16.93
C ASN A 347 -15.07 10.38 -16.91
N PHE A 348 -15.82 10.75 -15.85
CA PHE A 348 -16.36 12.09 -15.64
C PHE A 348 -15.50 12.89 -14.66
N ILE A 349 -15.18 12.32 -13.48
CA ILE A 349 -14.45 13.03 -12.40
C ILE A 349 -12.93 12.83 -12.45
N GLY A 350 -12.45 11.88 -13.26
CA GLY A 350 -11.05 11.46 -13.27
C GLY A 350 -10.69 10.49 -12.14
N LEU A 351 -9.42 10.11 -12.09
CA LEU A 351 -8.83 9.44 -10.92
C LEU A 351 -8.23 10.49 -9.98
N ASN A 352 -8.12 10.14 -8.69
CA ASN A 352 -7.50 11.02 -7.71
C ASN A 352 -6.04 11.34 -8.13
N PRO A 353 -5.67 12.62 -8.36
CA PRO A 353 -4.33 13.00 -8.79
C PRO A 353 -3.23 12.68 -7.78
N SER A 354 -3.54 12.56 -6.48
CA SER A 354 -2.56 12.14 -5.47
C SER A 354 -2.28 10.63 -5.47
N GLN A 355 -3.05 9.88 -6.26
CA GLN A 355 -3.04 8.42 -6.31
C GLN A 355 -2.45 7.86 -7.61
N SER A 356 -2.00 8.71 -8.53
CA SER A 356 -1.40 8.35 -9.83
C SER A 356 0.08 7.96 -9.70
N TRP A 357 0.36 6.87 -8.99
CA TRP A 357 1.62 6.15 -9.21
C TRP A 357 1.54 5.44 -10.55
N GLY A 358 2.17 6.01 -11.58
CA GLY A 358 2.34 5.39 -12.89
C GLY A 358 1.18 5.54 -13.90
N LEU A 359 0.02 6.06 -13.51
CA LEU A 359 -1.07 6.38 -14.46
C LEU A 359 -0.96 7.84 -14.90
N HIS A 360 -0.50 8.05 -16.14
CA HIS A 360 -0.48 9.32 -16.86
C HIS A 360 -0.14 10.60 -16.05
N PHE A 361 1.10 11.05 -16.18
CA PHE A 361 1.38 12.49 -16.30
C PHE A 361 0.74 13.02 -17.59
N ASN A 362 -0.58 13.07 -17.66
CA ASN A 362 -1.21 14.17 -18.37
C ASN A 362 -1.22 15.30 -17.37
N GLU A 363 -0.19 16.13 -17.43
CA GLU A 363 -0.10 17.38 -16.69
C GLU A 363 -1.30 18.26 -17.07
N ARG A 364 -2.46 18.03 -16.44
CA ARG A 364 -3.51 19.04 -16.34
C ARG A 364 -2.96 20.12 -15.41
N TYR A 365 -2.20 21.04 -15.98
CA TYR A 365 -1.91 22.28 -15.27
C TYR A 365 -3.23 23.04 -15.08
N ILE A 366 -3.44 23.53 -13.87
CA ILE A 366 -4.34 24.65 -13.65
C ILE A 366 -3.53 25.88 -14.06
N LEU A 367 -3.98 26.58 -15.10
CA LEU A 367 -3.37 27.81 -15.58
C LEU A 367 -4.30 28.94 -15.16
N ARG A 368 -3.90 29.76 -14.17
CA ARG A 368 -4.69 30.93 -13.75
C ARG A 368 -4.16 32.14 -14.50
N ILE A 369 -5.03 32.72 -15.31
CA ILE A 369 -4.80 34.00 -15.96
C ILE A 369 -5.64 35.00 -15.18
N THR A 370 -5.00 36.04 -14.65
CA THR A 370 -5.70 37.15 -13.99
C THR A 370 -5.52 38.38 -14.86
N ASP A 371 -6.59 38.81 -15.52
CA ASP A 371 -6.66 40.15 -16.11
C ASP A 371 -7.43 41.11 -15.15
N LYS A 372 -7.56 42.38 -15.55
CA LYS A 372 -8.24 43.40 -14.74
C LYS A 372 -9.75 43.15 -14.54
N SER A 373 -10.33 42.16 -15.22
CA SER A 373 -11.77 41.82 -15.21
C SER A 373 -12.14 40.54 -14.43
N ASN A 374 -11.19 39.78 -13.88
CA ASN A 374 -11.43 38.60 -13.02
C ASN A 374 -12.34 37.50 -13.65
N VAL A 375 -12.18 37.16 -14.94
CA VAL A 375 -12.94 36.06 -15.59
C VAL A 375 -12.11 34.76 -15.66
N PHE A 376 -12.74 33.60 -15.45
CA PHE A 376 -12.08 32.28 -15.33
C PHE A 376 -12.37 31.35 -16.53
N HIS A 377 -11.35 30.64 -17.04
CA HIS A 377 -11.49 29.63 -18.11
C HIS A 377 -10.66 28.36 -17.83
N ILE A 378 -11.12 27.19 -18.31
CA ILE A 378 -10.47 25.87 -18.14
C ILE A 378 -10.21 25.23 -19.52
N GLY A 379 -8.99 24.75 -19.82
CA GLY A 379 -8.62 24.16 -21.13
C GLY A 379 -7.34 23.28 -21.15
N LYS A 380 -7.04 22.63 -22.29
CA LYS A 380 -5.87 21.72 -22.51
C LYS A 380 -4.60 22.48 -22.95
N LYS A 381 -3.39 21.99 -22.58
CA LYS A 381 -2.05 22.65 -22.74
C LYS A 381 -1.69 23.04 -24.19
N ILE A 382 -1.91 22.16 -25.16
CA ILE A 382 -1.39 22.32 -26.54
C ILE A 382 -2.11 23.41 -27.36
N ASP A 383 -3.38 23.70 -27.07
CA ASP A 383 -4.14 24.74 -27.77
C ASP A 383 -3.84 26.18 -27.29
N TYR A 384 -3.08 26.32 -26.19
CA TYR A 384 -3.00 27.58 -25.44
C TYR A 384 -1.64 28.29 -25.51
N GLU A 385 -0.52 27.60 -25.75
CA GLU A 385 0.81 28.24 -25.78
C GLU A 385 0.90 29.35 -26.85
N LYS A 386 0.33 29.12 -28.04
CA LYS A 386 0.26 30.12 -29.12
C LYS A 386 -0.75 31.26 -28.87
N LYS A 387 -1.78 31.04 -28.05
CA LYS A 387 -2.79 32.06 -27.70
C LYS A 387 -2.32 32.95 -26.55
N VAL A 388 -1.56 32.38 -25.62
CA VAL A 388 -1.00 33.07 -24.44
C VAL A 388 0.05 34.10 -24.83
N GLU A 389 0.97 33.79 -25.75
CA GLU A 389 1.95 34.77 -26.26
C GLU A 389 1.29 35.98 -26.93
N LYS A 390 0.21 35.75 -27.69
CA LYS A 390 -0.54 36.82 -28.34
C LYS A 390 -1.27 37.70 -27.31
N TYR A 391 -1.90 37.09 -26.31
CA TYR A 391 -2.70 37.80 -25.30
C TYR A 391 -1.83 38.59 -24.28
N GLN A 392 -0.65 38.08 -23.90
CA GLN A 392 0.31 38.81 -23.06
C GLN A 392 0.81 40.09 -23.73
N LYS A 393 1.04 40.04 -25.06
CA LYS A 393 1.42 41.21 -25.86
C LYS A 393 0.35 42.29 -25.88
N ASP A 394 -0.92 41.90 -25.86
CA ASP A 394 -2.05 42.82 -26.02
C ASP A 394 -2.59 43.38 -24.69
N THR A 395 -2.26 42.78 -23.53
CA THR A 395 -2.96 43.07 -22.24
C THR A 395 -2.08 43.24 -20.99
N ASP A 396 -0.75 43.05 -21.09
CA ASP A 396 0.21 43.24 -19.98
C ASP A 396 -0.05 42.34 -18.74
N ALA A 397 -0.63 41.14 -18.95
CA ALA A 397 -1.04 40.22 -17.90
C ALA A 397 0.05 39.20 -17.47
N TYR A 398 0.11 38.87 -16.17
CA TYR A 398 1.00 37.87 -15.58
C TYR A 398 0.35 36.47 -15.55
N ILE A 399 1.09 35.44 -15.95
CA ILE A 399 0.60 34.06 -16.07
C ILE A 399 1.52 33.11 -15.32
N GLU A 400 0.92 32.22 -14.53
CA GLU A 400 1.67 31.34 -13.67
C GLU A 400 0.99 29.96 -13.60
N LEU A 401 1.81 28.92 -13.46
CA LEU A 401 1.46 27.52 -13.73
C LEU A 401 1.94 26.66 -12.58
N SER A 402 1.04 26.20 -11.73
CA SER A 402 1.40 25.45 -10.51
C SER A 402 0.87 24.03 -10.53
N SER A 403 1.70 23.09 -10.07
CA SER A 403 1.39 21.70 -9.77
C SER A 403 1.79 21.42 -8.32
N ASP A 404 0.88 21.45 -7.31
CA ASP A 404 1.27 20.97 -5.97
C ASP A 404 0.12 20.68 -4.95
N PRO A 405 0.29 19.69 -4.02
CA PRO A 405 -0.60 19.34 -2.89
C PRO A 405 -0.77 20.42 -1.80
N LEU A 406 -0.09 21.55 -1.93
CA LEU A 406 -0.25 22.70 -1.03
C LEU A 406 -1.69 23.22 -0.99
N LEU A 407 -2.44 23.02 -2.07
CA LEU A 407 -3.85 23.38 -2.14
C LEU A 407 -4.71 22.58 -1.14
N GLU A 408 -4.38 21.31 -0.89
CA GLU A 408 -5.12 20.46 0.05
C GLU A 408 -4.87 20.87 1.51
N GLN A 409 -3.63 21.25 1.84
CA GLN A 409 -3.30 21.81 3.16
C GLN A 409 -3.86 23.23 3.34
N PHE A 410 -3.86 24.03 2.29
CA PHE A 410 -4.49 25.35 2.26
C PHE A 410 -6.01 25.24 2.50
N TYR A 411 -6.69 24.30 1.85
CA TYR A 411 -8.12 24.05 2.10
C TYR A 411 -8.39 23.55 3.51
N LYS A 412 -7.48 22.75 4.10
CA LYS A 412 -7.57 22.33 5.52
C LYS A 412 -7.44 23.51 6.47
N VAL A 413 -6.51 24.43 6.21
CA VAL A 413 -6.31 25.65 7.02
C VAL A 413 -7.48 26.64 6.84
N VAL A 414 -7.96 26.84 5.61
CA VAL A 414 -9.12 27.70 5.33
C VAL A 414 -10.40 27.13 5.96
N ARG A 415 -10.61 25.81 5.89
CA ARG A 415 -11.74 25.14 6.55
C ARG A 415 -11.67 25.30 8.07
N LEU A 416 -10.49 25.08 8.66
CA LEU A 416 -10.26 25.29 10.09
C LEU A 416 -10.55 26.74 10.53
N LEU A 417 -10.06 27.74 9.78
CA LEU A 417 -10.32 29.14 10.08
C LEU A 417 -11.81 29.53 9.90
N ASN A 418 -12.51 28.94 8.93
CA ASN A 418 -13.96 29.11 8.74
C ASN A 418 -14.76 28.51 9.91
N ASP A 419 -14.36 27.34 10.39
CA ASP A 419 -15.00 26.65 11.51
C ASP A 419 -14.78 27.42 12.82
N LEU A 420 -13.56 27.93 13.05
CA LEU A 420 -13.24 28.78 14.20
C LEU A 420 -14.00 30.13 14.17
N ASN A 421 -14.24 30.68 12.99
CA ASN A 421 -14.96 31.95 12.85
C ASN A 421 -16.50 31.78 12.96
N SER A 422 -17.06 30.73 12.36
CA SER A 422 -18.51 30.44 12.43
C SER A 422 -18.96 30.03 13.83
N SER A 423 -18.07 29.38 14.60
CA SER A 423 -18.25 29.07 16.02
C SER A 423 -17.93 30.23 16.97
N LYS A 424 -17.60 31.43 16.44
CA LYS A 424 -17.23 32.65 17.19
C LYS A 424 -16.01 32.52 18.11
N GLN A 425 -15.15 31.52 17.91
CA GLN A 425 -13.92 31.31 18.69
C GLN A 425 -12.79 32.28 18.32
N ILE A 426 -12.85 32.87 17.12
CA ILE A 426 -12.05 34.02 16.71
C ILE A 426 -12.97 35.15 16.22
N THR A 427 -12.58 36.40 16.40
CA THR A 427 -13.38 37.55 15.95
C THR A 427 -13.32 37.72 14.43
N GLN A 428 -14.34 38.33 13.82
CA GLN A 428 -14.37 38.59 12.36
C GLN A 428 -13.15 39.41 11.88
N ARG A 429 -12.57 40.22 12.77
CA ARG A 429 -11.35 41.00 12.52
C ARG A 429 -10.08 40.13 12.58
N GLN A 430 -9.98 39.18 13.53
CA GLN A 430 -8.89 38.20 13.59
C GLN A 430 -8.96 37.21 12.43
N TYR A 431 -10.15 36.70 12.12
CA TYR A 431 -10.39 35.86 10.95
C TYR A 431 -9.94 36.53 9.65
N LYS A 432 -10.30 37.80 9.41
CA LYS A 432 -9.82 38.56 8.24
C LYS A 432 -8.30 38.79 8.21
N LYS A 433 -7.64 38.77 9.37
CA LYS A 433 -6.18 38.94 9.49
C LYS A 433 -5.40 37.64 9.33
N MET A 434 -6.02 36.51 9.70
CA MET A 434 -5.44 35.16 9.65
C MET A 434 -5.81 34.41 8.38
N MET A 435 -6.90 34.80 7.69
CA MET A 435 -7.25 34.25 6.39
C MET A 435 -6.15 34.58 5.38
N PRO A 436 -5.48 33.58 4.81
CA PRO A 436 -4.41 33.83 3.85
C PRO A 436 -4.97 34.50 2.58
N ASP A 437 -4.18 35.42 2.01
CA ASP A 437 -4.57 36.24 0.86
C ASP A 437 -4.71 35.37 -0.41
N GLN A 438 -5.96 35.01 -0.73
CA GLN A 438 -6.30 34.06 -1.80
C GLN A 438 -5.88 34.52 -3.21
N LYS A 439 -5.46 35.77 -3.36
CA LYS A 439 -5.11 36.39 -4.65
C LYS A 439 -3.64 36.23 -5.06
N LYS A 440 -2.73 35.79 -4.17
CA LYS A 440 -1.27 35.81 -4.42
C LYS A 440 -0.61 34.46 -4.72
N ILE A 441 -1.38 33.39 -4.87
CA ILE A 441 -0.83 32.05 -5.10
C ILE A 441 -1.02 31.67 -6.56
N PHE A 442 0.04 31.81 -7.35
CA PHE A 442 0.52 30.80 -8.29
C PHE A 442 2.06 30.71 -8.14
N MET A 443 2.73 29.67 -8.67
CA MET A 443 4.19 29.63 -8.87
C MET A 443 4.52 28.78 -10.08
N LYS A 444 5.36 29.26 -11.00
CA LYS A 444 6.04 28.44 -12.03
C LYS A 444 7.56 28.61 -11.96
N ASN A 445 8.24 27.47 -11.86
CA ASN A 445 9.67 27.23 -12.09
C ASN A 445 10.68 27.95 -11.18
N ALA A 446 11.28 27.21 -10.25
CA ALA A 446 12.64 27.50 -9.81
C ALA A 446 13.41 26.18 -9.52
N PRO A 447 14.61 25.98 -10.08
CA PRO A 447 15.44 24.83 -9.78
C PRO A 447 16.12 24.94 -8.40
N THR A 448 16.49 23.76 -7.90
CA THR A 448 17.21 23.46 -6.66
C THR A 448 18.53 24.24 -6.49
N THR A 449 18.50 25.39 -5.82
CA THR A 449 19.65 25.98 -5.07
C THR A 449 19.18 26.97 -3.98
N GLY A 450 17.98 26.80 -3.42
CA GLY A 450 17.35 27.78 -2.52
C GLY A 450 17.28 27.44 -1.03
N VAL A 451 17.77 26.27 -0.59
CA VAL A 451 17.54 25.80 0.80
C VAL A 451 18.22 26.72 1.82
N SER A 452 19.42 27.24 1.51
CA SER A 452 20.13 28.18 2.40
C SER A 452 19.45 29.54 2.52
N LYS A 453 18.86 30.10 1.45
CA LYS A 453 18.16 31.41 1.50
C LYS A 453 16.75 31.35 2.10
N ILE A 454 16.05 30.22 1.96
CA ILE A 454 14.71 30.05 2.54
C ILE A 454 14.80 29.80 4.06
N LEU A 455 15.79 29.04 4.55
CA LEU A 455 16.03 28.94 5.99
C LEU A 455 16.44 30.30 6.58
N ASP A 456 17.28 31.08 5.88
CA ASP A 456 17.69 32.41 6.36
C ASP A 456 16.51 33.41 6.39
N LEU A 457 15.54 33.31 5.46
CA LEU A 457 14.35 34.18 5.44
C LEU A 457 13.26 33.76 6.44
N LEU A 458 13.18 32.47 6.80
CA LEU A 458 12.21 31.97 7.78
C LEU A 458 12.72 32.06 9.22
N ILE A 459 14.02 31.83 9.46
CA ILE A 459 14.59 31.77 10.80
C ILE A 459 14.99 33.16 11.32
N ARG A 460 15.49 34.05 10.45
CA ARG A 460 15.98 35.39 10.86
C ARG A 460 14.90 36.29 11.49
N PRO A 461 13.64 36.34 11.02
CA PRO A 461 12.59 37.12 11.68
C PRO A 461 12.22 36.55 13.06
N LEU A 462 12.20 35.22 13.20
CA LEU A 462 11.90 34.53 14.48
C LEU A 462 12.94 34.84 15.57
N PHE A 463 14.21 35.02 15.21
CA PHE A 463 15.26 35.41 16.17
C PHE A 463 15.34 36.92 16.43
N GLU A 464 15.01 37.76 15.45
CA GLU A 464 14.87 39.20 15.64
C GLU A 464 13.68 39.53 16.57
N ASP A 465 12.57 38.78 16.47
CA ASP A 465 11.45 38.90 17.41
C ASP A 465 11.83 38.42 18.83
N ALA A 466 12.66 37.37 18.97
CA ALA A 466 13.10 36.89 20.29
C ALA A 466 13.99 37.89 21.05
N LYS A 467 14.78 38.72 20.36
CA LYS A 467 15.55 39.84 20.97
C LYS A 467 14.64 40.90 21.59
N ILE A 468 13.42 41.05 21.07
CA ILE A 468 12.45 42.03 21.54
C ILE A 468 11.86 41.60 22.89
N PHE A 469 11.72 40.29 23.15
CA PHE A 469 11.13 39.76 24.38
C PHE A 469 12.15 39.54 25.53
N HIS A 470 13.44 39.33 25.22
CA HIS A 470 14.49 39.14 26.24
C HIS A 470 15.78 39.90 25.89
N PRO A 471 15.83 41.22 26.15
CA PRO A 471 16.91 42.11 25.68
C PRO A 471 18.29 41.83 26.30
N ASN A 472 18.35 40.99 27.34
CA ASN A 472 19.56 40.74 28.12
C ASN A 472 20.33 39.47 27.72
N ILE A 473 19.88 38.73 26.69
CA ILE A 473 20.53 37.49 26.24
C ILE A 473 21.08 37.67 24.83
N LYS A 474 22.39 37.40 24.64
CA LYS A 474 23.01 37.43 23.31
C LYS A 474 22.91 36.05 22.65
N PHE A 475 22.17 35.99 21.55
CA PHE A 475 22.07 34.81 20.70
C PHE A 475 23.06 34.93 19.54
N ASN A 476 24.00 34.00 19.44
CA ASN A 476 24.91 33.87 18.31
C ASN A 476 24.67 32.52 17.64
N TYR A 477 24.52 32.50 16.32
CA TYR A 477 24.46 31.28 15.51
C TYR A 477 25.50 31.36 14.41
N GLU A 478 26.15 30.23 14.12
CA GLU A 478 27.07 30.07 13.00
C GLU A 478 26.61 28.89 12.16
N ILE A 479 26.58 29.07 10.84
CA ILE A 479 26.17 28.03 9.88
C ILE A 479 27.43 27.62 9.13
N ASP A 480 28.05 26.50 9.53
CA ASP A 480 29.15 25.91 8.77
C ASP A 480 28.58 25.15 7.57
N SER A 481 28.92 25.60 6.36
CA SER A 481 28.43 25.01 5.12
C SER A 481 29.16 23.73 4.71
N SER A 482 30.18 23.30 5.45
CA SER A 482 30.99 22.12 5.14
C SER A 482 30.47 20.81 5.75
N VAL A 483 29.55 20.86 6.73
CA VAL A 483 28.93 19.65 7.32
C VAL A 483 27.50 19.97 7.78
N SER A 484 26.53 19.09 7.50
CA SER A 484 25.09 19.29 7.72
C SER A 484 24.64 19.35 9.20
N PHE A 485 25.13 20.34 9.96
CA PHE A 485 24.74 20.60 11.35
C PHE A 485 24.39 22.09 11.56
N LEU A 486 23.54 22.36 12.55
CA LEU A 486 23.26 23.69 13.08
C LEU A 486 23.68 23.69 14.55
N ASP A 487 24.76 24.38 14.89
CA ASP A 487 25.19 24.55 16.27
C ASP A 487 24.68 25.89 16.81
N LEU A 488 23.99 25.83 17.96
CA LEU A 488 23.35 26.99 18.57
C LEU A 488 23.98 27.25 19.94
N HIS A 489 24.61 28.42 20.09
CA HIS A 489 25.28 28.85 21.32
C HIS A 489 24.51 30.00 21.98
N ILE A 490 24.05 29.77 23.20
CA ILE A 490 23.34 30.80 23.99
C ILE A 490 24.23 31.23 25.15
N LYS A 491 24.58 32.52 25.21
CA LYS A 491 25.44 33.11 26.25
C LYS A 491 24.68 34.16 27.07
N ASN A 492 25.02 34.30 28.35
CA ASN A 492 24.51 35.38 29.20
C ASN A 492 25.44 36.61 29.18
N GLN A 493 25.04 37.71 29.83
CA GLN A 493 25.73 39.01 29.82
C GLN A 493 27.18 39.02 30.35
N HIS A 494 27.61 37.99 31.08
CA HIS A 494 28.99 37.84 31.56
C HIS A 494 29.81 36.87 30.68
N GLU A 495 29.33 36.56 29.48
CA GLU A 495 29.91 35.65 28.47
C GLU A 495 30.02 34.17 28.84
N ASN A 496 29.48 33.74 29.99
CA ASN A 496 29.38 32.33 30.31
C ASN A 496 28.29 31.63 29.47
N SER A 497 28.62 30.48 28.89
CA SER A 497 27.67 29.69 28.07
C SER A 497 26.55 29.13 28.94
N ILE A 498 25.30 29.37 28.55
CA ILE A 498 24.13 28.78 29.23
C ILE A 498 23.88 27.36 28.69
N THR A 499 23.96 27.15 27.37
CA THR A 499 23.79 25.82 26.74
C THR A 499 24.37 25.82 25.32
N SER A 500 24.99 24.72 24.91
CA SER A 500 25.20 24.36 23.50
C SER A 500 24.27 23.20 23.14
N VAL A 501 23.47 23.35 22.08
CA VAL A 501 22.64 22.26 21.57
C VAL A 501 23.35 21.65 20.37
N HIS A 502 24.05 20.55 20.61
CA HIS A 502 24.60 19.72 19.54
C HIS A 502 23.57 18.65 19.19
N HIS A 503 22.91 18.80 18.05
CA HIS A 503 22.03 17.74 17.57
C HIS A 503 22.81 16.76 16.69
N ARG A 504 23.32 15.68 17.30
CA ARG A 504 23.61 14.45 16.56
C ARG A 504 22.41 13.51 16.65
N PRO A 505 21.95 12.92 15.54
CA PRO A 505 20.95 11.88 15.61
C PRO A 505 21.62 10.60 16.15
N SER A 506 21.37 10.23 17.41
CA SER A 506 21.66 8.87 17.90
C SER A 506 20.59 8.35 18.87
N ALA A 507 20.50 7.02 18.94
CA ALA A 507 19.30 6.24 19.30
C ALA A 507 19.16 5.82 20.79
N GLU A 508 19.47 6.65 21.78
CA GLU A 508 19.26 6.31 23.21
C GLU A 508 18.62 7.44 24.05
N PRO A 509 17.91 7.10 25.16
CA PRO A 509 17.10 8.07 25.90
C PRO A 509 17.95 9.06 26.70
N SER A 510 17.75 10.34 26.43
CA SER A 510 18.43 11.45 27.11
C SER A 510 17.74 11.78 28.43
N THR A 511 18.51 11.98 29.50
CA THR A 511 18.01 12.47 30.79
C THR A 511 18.24 13.98 30.85
N VAL A 512 17.21 14.78 31.14
CA VAL A 512 17.36 16.22 31.37
C VAL A 512 17.20 16.47 32.87
N GLN A 513 18.25 17.01 33.52
CA GLN A 513 18.16 17.51 34.90
C GLN A 513 17.78 18.99 34.89
N PHE A 514 16.86 19.37 35.76
CA PHE A 514 16.56 20.77 36.07
C PHE A 514 17.15 21.12 37.44
N LYS A 515 17.87 22.24 37.52
CA LYS A 515 18.15 22.92 38.80
C LYS A 515 17.19 24.11 38.91
N SER A 516 16.54 24.22 40.07
CA SER A 516 15.72 25.36 40.48
C SER A 516 16.35 25.95 41.74
N ASP A 517 16.33 27.27 41.87
CA ASP A 517 16.91 28.00 43.01
C ASP A 517 15.90 28.23 44.17
N HIS A 518 14.83 27.43 44.32
CA HIS A 518 13.84 27.56 45.41
C HIS A 518 13.71 26.29 46.29
N PRO A 519 13.59 26.37 47.65
CA PRO A 519 14.07 25.29 48.53
C PRO A 519 13.12 24.14 48.87
N ARG A 520 11.89 24.04 48.35
CA ARG A 520 11.01 22.89 48.64
C ARG A 520 10.19 22.56 47.39
N HIS A 521 10.11 21.26 47.10
CA HIS A 521 9.53 20.60 45.91
C HIS A 521 10.53 20.31 44.78
N ILE A 522 11.20 19.15 44.88
CA ILE A 522 11.84 18.46 43.75
C ILE A 522 10.77 17.55 43.12
N PHE A 523 10.33 17.85 41.89
CA PHE A 523 9.58 16.88 41.09
C PHE A 523 10.52 16.19 40.12
N LYS A 524 10.58 14.85 40.19
CA LYS A 524 11.35 14.00 39.28
C LYS A 524 10.38 13.39 38.27
N ILE A 525 10.28 13.96 37.07
CA ILE A 525 9.45 13.39 36.00
C ILE A 525 10.35 12.62 35.04
N ILE A 526 10.12 11.31 34.94
CA ILE A 526 10.76 10.45 33.93
C ILE A 526 9.75 10.30 32.78
N ILE A 527 10.00 10.93 31.63
CA ILE A 527 9.13 10.82 30.45
C ILE A 527 9.72 9.79 29.49
N LYS A 528 9.06 8.63 29.37
CA LYS A 528 9.28 7.67 28.28
C LYS A 528 8.09 7.72 27.33
N GLY A 529 8.30 8.27 26.13
CA GLY A 529 7.44 8.07 24.96
C GLY A 529 6.01 8.64 25.00
N THR A 530 5.65 9.38 23.94
CA THR A 530 4.29 9.86 23.57
C THR A 530 3.76 11.10 24.32
N LEU A 531 4.14 12.29 23.85
CA LEU A 531 3.61 13.58 24.33
C LEU A 531 2.09 13.74 24.08
N LEU A 532 1.49 12.99 23.14
CA LEU A 532 0.04 13.01 22.87
C LEU A 532 -0.80 12.17 23.85
N ARG A 533 -0.22 11.22 24.60
CA ARG A 533 -0.92 10.44 25.64
C ARG A 533 -0.88 11.12 27.01
N ALA A 534 0.20 11.86 27.31
CA ALA A 534 0.29 12.64 28.54
C ALA A 534 -0.73 13.80 28.56
N ILE A 535 -0.93 14.47 27.41
CA ILE A 535 -1.95 15.52 27.30
C ILE A 535 -3.37 14.95 27.41
N ARG A 536 -3.64 13.74 26.86
CA ARG A 536 -4.94 13.08 27.02
C ARG A 536 -5.23 12.60 28.45
N TYR A 537 -4.21 12.21 29.23
CA TYR A 537 -4.39 11.82 30.64
C TYR A 537 -4.55 13.06 31.54
N LEU A 538 -3.87 14.17 31.22
CA LEU A 538 -4.08 15.48 31.87
C LEU A 538 -5.45 16.09 31.54
N LEU A 539 -6.04 15.77 30.38
CA LEU A 539 -7.40 16.19 30.02
C LEU A 539 -8.50 15.27 30.57
N ALA A 540 -8.17 14.10 31.14
CA ALA A 540 -9.13 13.20 31.77
C ALA A 540 -9.34 13.48 33.27
N LEU A 541 -8.52 14.35 33.88
CA LEU A 541 -8.64 14.80 35.26
C LEU A 541 -8.90 16.30 35.29
N ASN A 542 -10.17 16.68 35.20
CA ASN A 542 -10.75 17.80 35.94
C ASN A 542 -12.28 17.75 35.77
N GLU A 543 -12.93 16.86 36.52
CA GLU A 543 -14.01 17.36 37.35
C GLU A 543 -13.37 17.95 38.61
N PHE A 544 -13.90 19.09 39.01
CA PHE A 544 -13.67 19.87 40.24
C PHE A 544 -12.81 21.14 40.13
N ASN A 545 -13.50 22.21 40.54
CA ASN A 545 -13.09 23.60 40.71
C ASN A 545 -12.42 23.84 42.08
N CYS A 546 -11.69 24.97 42.15
CA CYS A 546 -11.28 25.76 43.32
C CYS A 546 -10.14 25.18 44.19
N GLU A 547 -9.17 25.96 44.70
CA GLU A 547 -8.90 27.42 44.79
C GLU A 547 -7.47 27.75 44.36
#